data_AF-A0A8X6GGA4-F1
#
_entry.id   AF-A0A8X6GGA4-F1
#
_cell.length_a   1.000
_cell.length_b   1.000
_cell.length_c   1.000
_cell.angle_alpha   90.00
_cell.angle_beta   90.00
_cell.angle_gamma   90.00
#
_symmetry.space_group_name_H-M   'P 1'
#
loop_
_entity.id
_entity.type
_entity.pdbx_description
1 polymer ?
#
loop_
_entity_poly.entity_id
_entity_poly.type
_entity_poly.pdbx_seq_one_letter_code
_entity_poly.pdbx_strand_id
1 'polypeptide(L)'
;MYKNALKKDLIRVVEEIDGTVESTDTVAKLKTKIEKSSTFESDADFVKTLIKNFIDERVSRNERQTTLEKQKIELAKLQFAQLEKEIKLQTTKNKALNLNPAAKTEEKQFSSGLHEKKKKESSTPGTAYWLAVVESNCRHPIEFLNKTKHAVFARRGS
;
A
#
# COMPACT_ATOMS: atom_id res chain seq x y z
N MET A 1 -3.66 -15.73 -39.77
CA MET A 1 -4.10 -14.45 -39.18
C MET A 1 -4.01 -14.46 -37.65
N TYR A 2 -4.75 -15.32 -36.95
CA TYR A 2 -4.84 -15.27 -35.48
C TYR A 2 -3.75 -16.00 -34.68
N LYS A 3 -2.54 -16.18 -35.23
CA LYS A 3 -1.48 -16.89 -34.49
C LYS A 3 -1.12 -16.05 -33.25
N ASN A 4 -1.12 -16.66 -32.06
CA ASN A 4 -0.83 -16.03 -30.76
C ASN A 4 -1.87 -15.03 -30.20
N ALA A 5 -3.03 -14.89 -30.86
CA ALA A 5 -4.15 -14.11 -30.33
C ALA A 5 -4.81 -14.87 -29.16
N LEU A 6 -4.94 -14.21 -28.01
CA LEU A 6 -5.72 -14.72 -26.88
C LEU A 6 -7.18 -14.28 -26.99
N LYS A 7 -8.06 -14.92 -26.22
CA LYS A 7 -9.49 -14.56 -26.16
C LYS A 7 -9.69 -13.05 -25.93
N LYS A 8 -8.92 -12.45 -25.02
CA LYS A 8 -9.00 -11.02 -24.71
C LYS A 8 -8.65 -10.11 -25.90
N ASP A 9 -7.69 -10.51 -26.73
CA ASP A 9 -7.32 -9.71 -27.90
C ASP A 9 -8.44 -9.76 -28.94
N LEU A 10 -9.01 -10.95 -29.17
CA LEU A 10 -10.11 -11.13 -30.11
C LEU A 10 -11.40 -10.42 -29.66
N ILE A 11 -11.67 -10.38 -28.35
CA ILE A 11 -12.80 -9.62 -27.81
C ILE A 11 -12.66 -8.14 -28.20
N ARG A 12 -11.47 -7.55 -27.99
CA ARG A 12 -11.21 -6.16 -28.37
C ARG A 12 -11.37 -5.93 -29.86
N VAL A 13 -10.92 -6.87 -30.69
CA VAL A 13 -11.12 -6.78 -32.15
C VAL A 13 -12.59 -6.76 -32.50
N VAL A 14 -13.39 -7.64 -31.90
CA VAL A 14 -14.84 -7.71 -32.16
C VAL A 14 -15.51 -6.42 -31.69
N GLU A 15 -15.15 -5.89 -30.52
CA GLU A 15 -15.67 -4.62 -30.00
C GLU A 15 -15.33 -3.44 -30.91
N GLU A 16 -14.10 -3.39 -31.47
CA GLU A 16 -13.65 -2.31 -32.35
C GLU A 16 -14.34 -2.32 -33.73
N ILE A 17 -14.68 -3.49 -34.25
CA ILE A 17 -15.39 -3.62 -35.54
C ILE A 17 -16.92 -3.59 -35.36
N ASP A 18 -17.41 -2.98 -34.28
CA ASP A 18 -18.82 -2.85 -33.90
C ASP A 18 -19.57 -4.19 -33.77
N GLY A 19 -18.85 -5.26 -33.46
CA GLY A 19 -19.40 -6.60 -33.25
C GLY A 19 -19.87 -6.82 -31.80
N THR A 20 -20.87 -7.69 -31.63
CA THR A 20 -21.36 -8.08 -30.30
C THR A 20 -20.54 -9.23 -29.74
N VAL A 21 -20.04 -9.05 -28.50
CA VAL A 21 -19.32 -10.08 -27.74
C VAL A 21 -20.21 -10.62 -26.63
N GLU A 22 -20.41 -11.93 -26.60
CA GLU A 22 -21.02 -12.61 -25.46
C GLU A 22 -19.93 -13.17 -24.53
N SER A 23 -20.15 -13.15 -23.22
CA SER A 23 -19.19 -13.67 -22.24
C SER A 23 -18.84 -15.16 -22.46
N THR A 24 -19.82 -15.92 -22.96
CA THR A 24 -19.74 -17.34 -23.30
C THR A 24 -19.03 -17.61 -24.64
N ASP A 25 -18.69 -16.58 -25.42
CA ASP A 25 -18.07 -16.76 -26.72
C ASP A 25 -16.70 -17.43 -26.60
N THR A 26 -16.50 -18.48 -27.40
CA THR A 26 -15.21 -19.17 -27.50
C THR A 26 -14.30 -18.43 -28.49
N VAL A 27 -12.99 -18.68 -28.39
CA VAL A 27 -12.00 -18.15 -29.35
C VAL A 27 -12.39 -18.47 -30.80
N ALA A 28 -12.93 -19.66 -31.05
CA ALA A 28 -13.42 -20.05 -32.38
C ALA A 28 -14.61 -19.19 -32.83
N LYS A 29 -15.62 -19.00 -31.97
CA LYS A 29 -16.77 -18.14 -32.29
C LYS A 29 -16.35 -16.70 -32.58
N LEU A 30 -15.45 -16.14 -31.78
CA LEU A 30 -14.94 -14.77 -31.99
C LEU A 30 -14.24 -14.64 -33.34
N LYS A 31 -13.40 -15.59 -33.73
CA LYS A 31 -12.77 -15.60 -35.07
C LYS A 31 -13.81 -15.61 -36.18
N THR A 32 -14.85 -16.44 -36.06
CA THR A 32 -15.91 -16.49 -37.06
C THR A 32 -16.75 -15.21 -37.10
N LYS A 33 -16.94 -14.52 -35.96
CA LYS A 33 -17.62 -13.22 -35.92
C LYS A 33 -16.81 -12.14 -36.64
N ILE A 34 -15.49 -12.14 -36.44
CA ILE A 34 -14.57 -11.23 -37.13
C ILE A 34 -14.61 -11.48 -38.64
N GLU A 35 -14.44 -12.74 -39.06
CA GLU A 35 -14.40 -13.11 -40.48
C GLU A 35 -15.71 -12.83 -41.24
N LYS A 36 -16.85 -12.82 -40.54
CA LYS A 36 -18.18 -12.53 -41.10
C LYS A 36 -18.61 -11.06 -40.94
N SER A 37 -17.76 -10.23 -40.35
CA SER A 37 -18.08 -8.80 -40.18
C SER A 37 -18.00 -8.08 -41.52
N SER A 38 -18.89 -7.11 -41.73
CA SER A 38 -18.84 -6.23 -42.90
C SER A 38 -17.51 -5.46 -43.00
N THR A 39 -16.90 -5.13 -41.85
CA THR A 39 -15.58 -4.50 -41.78
C THR A 39 -14.48 -5.41 -42.31
N PHE A 40 -14.53 -6.71 -42.03
CA PHE A 40 -13.57 -7.67 -42.58
C PHE A 40 -13.77 -7.90 -44.08
N GLU A 41 -15.02 -7.89 -44.56
CA GLU A 41 -15.32 -8.00 -45.98
C GLU A 41 -14.89 -6.77 -46.77
N SER A 42 -15.03 -5.57 -46.19
CA SER A 42 -14.64 -4.31 -46.82
C SER A 42 -13.15 -4.02 -46.73
N ASP A 43 -12.52 -4.25 -45.57
CA ASP A 43 -11.10 -4.01 -45.34
C ASP A 43 -10.48 -5.09 -44.43
N ALA A 44 -10.16 -6.22 -45.04
CA ALA A 44 -9.51 -7.33 -44.35
C ALA A 44 -8.12 -6.97 -43.79
N ASP A 45 -7.42 -6.01 -44.40
CA ASP A 45 -6.05 -5.64 -44.01
C ASP A 45 -6.04 -4.71 -42.80
N PHE A 46 -7.03 -3.83 -42.68
CA PHE A 46 -7.32 -3.09 -41.45
C PHE A 46 -7.52 -4.05 -40.26
N VAL A 47 -8.41 -5.04 -40.40
CA VAL A 47 -8.71 -5.98 -39.31
C VAL A 47 -7.48 -6.83 -38.94
N LYS A 48 -6.69 -7.27 -39.93
CA LYS A 48 -5.42 -7.97 -39.67
C LYS A 48 -4.44 -7.10 -38.88
N THR A 49 -4.35 -5.82 -39.24
CA THR A 49 -3.48 -4.85 -38.56
C THR A 49 -3.95 -4.61 -37.13
N LEU A 50 -5.27 -4.52 -36.93
CA LEU A 50 -5.88 -4.36 -35.61
C LEU A 50 -5.52 -5.54 -34.69
N ILE A 51 -5.66 -6.77 -35.18
CA ILE A 51 -5.29 -7.99 -34.44
C ILE A 51 -3.81 -7.94 -34.05
N LYS A 52 -2.94 -7.57 -35.00
CA LYS A 52 -1.51 -7.50 -34.74
C LYS A 52 -1.19 -6.45 -33.67
N ASN A 53 -1.77 -5.26 -33.77
CA ASN A 53 -1.56 -4.18 -32.81
C ASN A 53 -1.96 -4.60 -31.39
N PHE A 54 -3.11 -5.24 -31.21
CA PHE A 54 -3.54 -5.67 -29.88
C PHE A 54 -2.66 -6.78 -29.30
N ILE A 55 -2.16 -7.70 -30.13
CA ILE A 55 -1.18 -8.71 -29.71
C ILE A 55 0.11 -8.02 -29.27
N ASP A 56 0.63 -7.10 -30.09
CA ASP A 56 1.88 -6.39 -29.83
C ASP A 56 1.79 -5.51 -28.56
N GLU A 57 0.66 -4.82 -28.36
CA GLU A 57 0.41 -4.07 -27.12
C GLU A 57 0.40 -4.98 -25.89
N ARG A 58 -0.26 -6.14 -25.97
CA ARG A 58 -0.33 -7.09 -24.85
C ARG A 58 1.07 -7.60 -24.52
N VAL A 59 1.84 -8.00 -25.53
CA VAL A 59 3.21 -8.48 -25.35
C VAL A 59 4.07 -7.39 -24.74
N SER A 60 4.05 -6.17 -25.29
CA SER A 60 4.81 -5.04 -24.76
C SER A 60 4.44 -4.71 -23.32
N ARG A 61 3.15 -4.71 -22.97
CA ARG A 61 2.70 -4.50 -21.58
C ARG A 61 3.25 -5.58 -20.65
N ASN A 62 3.21 -6.86 -21.07
CA ASN A 62 3.71 -7.96 -20.27
C ASN A 62 5.24 -7.91 -20.08
N GLU A 63 5.98 -7.58 -21.12
CA GLU A 63 7.44 -7.39 -21.04
C GLU A 63 7.82 -6.25 -20.10
N ARG A 64 7.12 -5.12 -20.17
CA ARG A 64 7.32 -4.00 -19.24
C ARG A 64 7.02 -4.41 -17.81
N GLN A 65 5.89 -5.10 -17.59
CA GLN A 65 5.47 -5.55 -16.27
C GLN A 65 6.50 -6.52 -15.66
N THR A 66 6.93 -7.52 -16.41
CA THR A 66 7.93 -8.49 -15.94
C THR A 66 9.28 -7.84 -15.66
N THR A 67 9.69 -6.84 -16.44
CA THR A 67 10.92 -6.08 -16.20
C THR A 67 10.84 -5.28 -14.91
N LEU A 68 9.71 -4.59 -14.68
CA LEU A 68 9.46 -3.84 -13.45
C LEU A 68 9.42 -4.75 -12.23
N GLU A 69 8.81 -5.93 -12.33
CA GLU A 69 8.78 -6.92 -11.25
C GLU A 69 10.18 -7.45 -10.92
N LYS A 70 11.00 -7.74 -11.93
CA LYS A 70 12.40 -8.14 -11.73
C LYS A 70 13.20 -7.07 -11.01
N GLN A 71 13.07 -5.80 -11.43
CA GLN A 71 13.74 -4.67 -10.77
C GLN A 71 13.30 -4.52 -9.30
N LYS A 72 12.00 -4.66 -9.01
CA LYS A 72 11.48 -4.61 -7.63
C LYS A 72 12.07 -5.73 -6.77
N ILE A 73 12.15 -6.95 -7.32
CA ILE A 73 12.74 -8.10 -6.62
C ILE A 73 14.23 -7.86 -6.34
N GLU A 74 14.97 -7.31 -7.30
CA GLU A 74 16.39 -7.01 -7.16
C GLU A 74 16.65 -5.93 -6.09
N LEU A 75 15.86 -4.85 -6.10
CA LEU A 75 15.92 -3.81 -5.07
C LEU A 75 15.60 -4.37 -3.68
N ALA A 76 14.57 -5.21 -3.56
CA ALA A 76 14.23 -5.86 -2.29
C ALA A 76 15.38 -6.74 -1.78
N LYS A 77 16.02 -7.52 -2.66
CA LYS A 77 17.20 -8.35 -2.30
C LYS A 77 18.34 -7.50 -1.75
N LEU A 78 18.62 -6.34 -2.36
CA LEU A 78 19.65 -5.42 -1.87
C LEU A 78 19.29 -4.85 -0.49
N GLN A 79 18.03 -4.45 -0.28
CA GLN A 79 17.56 -3.98 1.02
C GLN A 79 17.67 -5.06 2.10
N PHE A 80 17.28 -6.30 1.81
CA PHE A 80 17.46 -7.42 2.73
C PHE A 80 18.93 -7.65 3.07
N ALA A 81 19.83 -7.66 2.08
CA ALA A 81 21.26 -7.82 2.31
C ALA A 81 21.86 -6.70 3.17
N GLN A 82 21.36 -5.46 3.04
CA GLN A 82 21.76 -4.35 3.90
C GLN A 82 21.31 -4.56 5.35
N LEU A 83 20.04 -4.94 5.55
CA LEU A 83 19.50 -5.23 6.88
C LEU A 83 20.24 -6.40 7.56
N GLU A 84 20.56 -7.47 6.82
CA GLU A 84 21.34 -8.59 7.36
C GLU A 84 22.74 -8.17 7.82
N LYS A 85 23.41 -7.28 7.07
CA LYS A 85 24.72 -6.74 7.48
C LYS A 85 24.60 -5.91 8.75
N GLU A 86 23.56 -5.07 8.85
CA GLU A 86 23.31 -4.25 10.05
C GLU A 86 23.03 -5.13 11.28
N ILE A 87 22.20 -6.18 11.14
CA ILE A 87 21.94 -7.14 12.22
C ILE A 87 23.24 -7.85 12.65
N LYS A 88 24.07 -8.30 11.70
CA LYS A 88 25.37 -8.93 12.02
C LYS A 88 26.30 -7.95 12.75
N LEU A 89 26.29 -6.68 12.37
CA LEU A 89 27.10 -5.64 12.98
C LEU A 89 26.61 -5.30 14.41
N GLN A 90 25.31 -5.21 14.63
CA GLN A 90 24.75 -5.00 15.98
C GLN A 90 25.00 -6.21 16.89
N THR A 91 24.81 -7.42 16.38
CA THR A 91 25.06 -8.64 17.17
C THR A 91 26.54 -8.80 17.55
N THR A 92 27.47 -8.45 16.65
CA THR A 92 28.91 -8.43 16.98
C THR A 92 29.26 -7.33 17.98
N LYS A 93 28.74 -6.12 17.82
CA LYS A 93 28.88 -5.04 18.82
C LYS A 93 28.37 -5.45 20.20
N ASN A 94 27.17 -6.01 20.28
CA ASN A 94 26.58 -6.46 21.54
C ASN A 94 27.39 -7.60 22.18
N LYS A 95 27.93 -8.54 21.38
CA LYS A 95 28.84 -9.58 21.88
C LYS A 95 30.16 -8.98 22.41
N ALA A 96 30.73 -8.01 21.72
CA ALA A 96 31.96 -7.33 22.15
C ALA A 96 31.75 -6.55 23.47
N LEU A 97 30.60 -5.88 23.62
CA LEU A 97 30.23 -5.20 24.87
C LEU A 97 30.02 -6.19 26.03
N ASN A 98 29.38 -7.33 25.78
CA ASN A 98 29.14 -8.35 26.80
C ASN A 98 30.40 -9.14 27.21
N LEU A 99 31.41 -9.23 26.33
CA LEU A 99 32.71 -9.85 26.63
C LEU A 99 33.68 -8.91 27.38
N ASN A 100 33.32 -7.63 27.55
CA ASN A 100 34.04 -6.66 28.38
C ASN A 100 33.23 -6.34 29.65
N PRO A 101 33.29 -7.15 30.72
CA PRO A 101 32.68 -6.78 32.00
C PRO A 101 33.38 -5.61 32.74
N ALA A 102 34.36 -4.94 32.13
CA ALA A 102 35.19 -3.93 32.79
C ALA A 102 34.79 -2.46 32.54
N ALA A 103 33.64 -2.18 31.91
CA ALA A 103 33.10 -0.82 31.80
C ALA A 103 31.79 -0.65 32.58
N LYS A 104 31.85 -0.91 33.90
CA LYS A 104 30.89 -0.38 34.86
C LYS A 104 31.54 0.77 35.63
N THR A 105 31.37 1.99 35.15
CA THR A 105 31.67 3.26 35.83
C THR A 105 31.21 4.35 34.84
N GLU A 106 30.29 5.28 35.10
CA GLU A 106 29.55 5.73 36.26
C GLU A 106 28.23 6.34 35.73
N GLU A 107 27.08 6.02 36.32
CA GLU A 107 25.99 7.00 36.39
C GLU A 107 25.52 7.02 37.84
N LYS A 108 25.82 8.14 38.48
CA LYS A 108 25.67 8.37 39.92
C LYS A 108 24.21 8.27 40.33
N GLN A 109 23.99 7.46 41.35
CA GLN A 109 22.81 7.46 42.19
C GLN A 109 22.55 8.88 42.73
N PHE A 110 21.38 9.45 42.43
CA PHE A 110 20.74 10.42 43.31
C PHE A 110 19.23 10.15 43.30
N SER A 111 18.80 9.23 44.17
CA SER A 111 17.41 9.18 44.62
C SER A 111 17.36 8.61 46.03
N SER A 112 17.86 9.39 47.00
CA SER A 112 17.43 9.29 48.40
C SER A 112 16.25 10.24 48.57
N GLY A 113 15.07 9.73 48.93
CA GLY A 113 13.95 10.61 49.25
C GLY A 113 12.58 9.96 49.26
N LEU A 114 12.42 8.96 50.13
CA LEU A 114 11.13 8.46 50.59
C LEU A 114 10.31 9.63 51.16
N HIS A 115 9.12 9.95 50.62
CA HIS A 115 8.02 10.52 51.42
C HIS A 115 6.64 10.23 50.80
N GLU A 116 5.99 9.27 51.46
CA GLU A 116 4.58 9.25 51.87
C GLU A 116 3.49 9.88 50.98
N LYS A 117 2.58 8.99 50.58
CA LYS A 117 1.18 9.27 50.26
C LYS A 117 0.56 10.23 51.29
N LYS A 118 0.08 11.40 50.87
CA LYS A 118 -1.12 12.00 51.45
C LYS A 118 -2.05 12.57 50.39
N LYS A 119 -3.22 11.93 50.35
CA LYS A 119 -4.47 12.38 49.73
C LYS A 119 -4.85 13.75 50.32
N LYS A 120 -5.05 14.76 49.48
CA LYS A 120 -5.89 15.93 49.80
C LYS A 120 -6.70 16.29 48.57
N GLU A 121 -8.00 16.06 48.68
CA GLU A 121 -9.01 16.69 47.84
C GLU A 121 -9.03 18.19 48.12
N SER A 122 -9.01 19.02 47.07
CA SER A 122 -9.60 20.35 47.13
C SER A 122 -9.77 20.94 45.73
N SER A 123 -11.05 21.15 45.38
CA SER A 123 -11.58 22.36 44.74
C SER A 123 -10.95 22.84 43.42
N THR A 124 -11.68 22.65 42.31
CA THR A 124 -11.78 23.70 41.26
C THR A 124 -12.45 24.95 41.88
N PRO A 125 -12.30 26.20 41.36
CA PRO A 125 -12.28 26.54 39.94
C PRO A 125 -11.31 27.67 39.54
N GLY A 126 -10.67 27.53 38.39
CA GLY A 126 -9.85 28.62 37.86
C GLY A 126 -9.36 28.30 36.47
N THR A 127 -9.99 28.93 35.50
CA THR A 127 -9.65 28.99 34.08
C THR A 127 -8.13 29.08 33.88
N ALA A 128 -7.50 27.98 33.45
CA ALA A 128 -6.11 27.99 33.00
C ALA A 128 -6.07 27.33 31.63
N TYR A 129 -5.95 28.18 30.61
CA TYR A 129 -5.59 27.81 29.24
C TYR A 129 -4.26 27.06 29.28
N TRP A 130 -4.27 25.77 28.97
CA TRP A 130 -3.04 25.06 28.63
C TRP A 130 -2.79 25.25 27.13
N LEU A 131 -1.88 26.18 26.82
CA LEU A 131 -1.26 26.29 25.51
C LEU A 131 -0.50 24.98 25.24
N ALA A 132 -0.96 24.23 24.23
CA ALA A 132 -0.22 23.09 23.71
C ALA A 132 1.05 23.61 23.03
N VAL A 133 2.22 23.27 23.57
CA VAL A 133 3.48 23.32 22.82
C VAL A 133 3.47 22.11 21.90
N VAL A 134 3.19 22.39 20.62
CA VAL A 134 3.29 21.43 19.52
C VAL A 134 4.77 21.28 19.18
N GLU A 135 5.39 20.20 19.64
CA GLU A 135 6.57 19.65 18.96
C GLU A 135 6.10 18.57 17.99
N SER A 136 6.04 18.97 16.72
CA SER A 136 5.66 18.13 15.60
C SER A 136 6.80 17.17 15.28
N ASN A 137 6.64 15.89 15.59
CA ASN A 137 7.18 14.78 14.77
C ASN A 137 6.64 13.44 15.26
N CYS A 138 5.39 13.10 14.89
CA CYS A 138 4.92 11.71 14.74
C CYS A 138 3.60 11.69 13.98
N ARG A 139 3.62 11.16 12.76
CA ARG A 139 2.47 11.01 11.86
C ARG A 139 1.73 9.72 12.22
N HIS A 140 0.73 9.80 13.11
CA HIS A 140 -0.30 8.78 13.28
C HIS A 140 -1.67 9.48 13.40
N PRO A 141 -2.74 8.99 12.74
CA PRO A 141 -4.06 9.60 12.88
C PRO A 141 -4.63 9.29 14.27
N ILE A 142 -4.90 10.35 15.05
CA ILE A 142 -5.68 10.23 16.28
C ILE A 142 -7.15 10.16 15.87
N GLU A 143 -7.76 8.98 16.00
CA GLU A 143 -9.20 8.84 15.94
C GLU A 143 -9.83 9.58 17.13
N PHE A 144 -10.55 10.66 16.86
CA PHE A 144 -11.38 11.31 17.86
C PHE A 144 -12.55 10.39 18.23
N LEU A 145 -12.39 9.65 19.33
CA LEU A 145 -13.48 8.97 20.03
C LEU A 145 -14.48 10.01 20.55
N ASN A 146 -15.50 10.30 19.73
CA ASN A 146 -16.65 11.09 20.14
C ASN A 146 -17.52 10.26 21.08
N LYS A 147 -17.21 10.30 22.38
CA LYS A 147 -18.09 9.79 23.45
C LYS A 147 -18.18 10.83 24.55
N THR A 148 -19.23 11.65 24.53
CA THR A 148 -20.23 11.68 25.62
C THR A 148 -21.38 12.61 25.24
N LYS A 149 -22.59 12.06 25.21
CA LYS A 149 -23.83 12.84 25.22
C LYS A 149 -23.90 13.53 26.58
N HIS A 150 -23.70 14.84 26.63
CA HIS A 150 -24.10 15.62 27.80
C HIS A 150 -25.63 15.75 27.78
N ALA A 151 -26.29 15.01 28.67
CA ALA A 151 -27.70 15.24 28.97
C ALA A 151 -27.82 16.59 29.71
N VAL A 152 -28.35 17.59 29.03
CA VAL A 152 -28.72 18.87 29.61
C VAL A 152 -29.97 18.64 30.48
N PHE A 153 -29.80 18.69 31.80
CA PHE A 153 -30.94 18.70 32.72
C PHE A 153 -31.53 20.11 32.75
N ALA A 154 -32.60 20.32 31.98
CA ALA A 154 -33.38 21.55 32.07
C ALA A 154 -34.13 21.57 33.41
N ARG A 155 -33.91 22.60 34.23
CA ARG A 155 -34.81 22.92 35.35
C ARG A 155 -36.13 23.39 34.73
N ARG A 156 -37.22 22.65 34.95
CA ARG A 156 -38.56 23.22 34.74
C ARG A 156 -38.73 24.32 35.78
N GLY A 157 -39.02 25.52 35.28
CA GLY A 157 -39.44 26.64 36.09
C GLY A 157 -40.91 26.52 36.50
N SER A 158 -41.19 27.29 37.55
CA SER A 158 -42.47 27.72 38.12
C SER A 158 -43.31 26.70 38.87
#